data_AF-A0A5K1FB86-F1
#
_entry.id   AF-A0A5K1FB86-F1
#
_cell.length_a   1.000
_cell.length_b   1.000
_cell.length_c   1.000
_cell.angle_alpha   90.00
_cell.angle_beta   90.00
_cell.angle_gamma   90.00
#
_symmetry.space_group_name_H-M   'P 1'
#
loop_
_entity.id
_entity.type
_entity.pdbx_description
1 polymer ?
#
loop_
_entity_poly.entity_id
_entity_poly.type
_entity_poly.pdbx_seq_one_letter_code
_entity_poly.pdbx_strand_id
1 'polypeptide(L)' 'CKRLNGLGLNPAVLAKASAGVLSIRAPKWSESAHAFLKRCADAGNVEACFTLGM' A
#
# COMPACT_ATOMS: atom_id res chain seq x y z
N CYS A 1 -1.07 -1.87 -18.86
CA CYS A 1 -1.65 -3.23 -18.91
C CYS A 1 -2.87 -3.36 -17.98
N LYS A 2 -4.10 -3.37 -18.51
CA LYS A 2 -5.35 -3.39 -17.70
C LYS A 2 -5.47 -4.58 -16.73
N ARG A 3 -4.90 -5.73 -17.10
CA ARG A 3 -4.92 -6.97 -16.29
C ARG A 3 -4.09 -6.88 -15.00
N LEU A 4 -2.99 -6.13 -15.00
CA LEU A 4 -2.15 -5.94 -13.81
C LEU A 4 -2.75 -4.91 -12.85
N ASN A 5 -3.49 -3.92 -13.37
CA ASN A 5 -4.17 -2.92 -12.52
C ASN A 5 -5.23 -3.55 -11.61
N GLY A 6 -5.91 -4.62 -12.06
CA GLY A 6 -6.88 -5.33 -11.22
C GLY A 6 -6.25 -6.05 -10.02
N LEU A 7 -5.01 -6.52 -10.16
CA LEU A 7 -4.28 -7.16 -9.07
C LEU A 7 -3.83 -6.17 -8.00
N GLY A 8 -3.57 -4.91 -8.38
CA GLY A 8 -3.26 -3.82 -7.44
C GLY A 8 -4.44 -3.40 -6.55
N LEU A 9 -5.63 -3.98 -6.75
CA LEU A 9 -6.80 -3.79 -5.90
C LEU A 9 -7.19 -5.08 -5.17
N ASN A 10 -6.47 -6.18 -5.39
CA ASN A 10 -6.77 -7.45 -4.75
C ASN A 10 -6.22 -7.44 -3.31
N PRO A 11 -7.06 -7.68 -2.27
CA PRO A 11 -6.62 -7.68 -0.88
C PRO A 11 -5.44 -8.62 -0.59
N ALA A 12 -5.39 -9.80 -1.23
CA ALA A 12 -4.29 -10.75 -1.03
C ALA A 12 -2.95 -10.24 -1.58
N VAL A 13 -2.99 -9.41 -2.60
CA VAL A 13 -1.80 -8.75 -3.16
C VAL A 13 -1.38 -7.58 -2.27
N LEU A 14 -2.35 -6.78 -1.79
CA LEU A 14 -2.10 -5.65 -0.91
C LEU A 14 -1.53 -6.08 0.46
N ALA A 15 -2.07 -7.16 1.04
CA ALA A 15 -1.58 -7.75 2.29
C ALA A 15 -0.11 -8.22 2.20
N LYS A 16 0.32 -8.64 1.00
CA LYS A 16 1.68 -9.11 0.71
C LYS A 16 2.52 -8.08 -0.05
N ALA A 17 2.07 -6.83 -0.14
CA ALA A 17 2.85 -5.77 -0.76
C ALA A 17 4.18 -5.62 -0.03
N SER A 18 5.29 -5.61 -0.79
CA SER A 18 6.63 -5.56 -0.23
C SER A 18 6.96 -4.18 0.35
N ALA A 19 7.84 -4.15 1.35
CA ALA A 19 8.31 -2.92 1.96
C ALA A 19 8.87 -1.92 0.94
N GLY A 20 9.49 -2.38 -0.15
CA GLY A 20 10.01 -1.49 -1.21
C GLY A 20 8.91 -0.66 -1.91
N VAL A 21 7.69 -1.18 -2.01
CA VAL A 21 6.53 -0.45 -2.56
C VAL A 21 5.92 0.49 -1.52
N LEU A 22 6.02 0.16 -0.24
CA LEU A 22 5.48 0.92 0.89
C LEU A 22 6.46 1.98 1.42
N SER A 23 7.72 1.95 0.99
CA SER A 23 8.81 2.86 1.38
C SER A 23 8.66 4.26 0.75
N ILE A 24 7.58 4.95 1.10
CA ILE A 24 7.28 6.29 0.60
C ILE A 24 7.94 7.31 1.54
N ARG A 25 8.91 8.05 1.01
CA ARG A 25 9.56 9.14 1.75
C ARG A 25 8.62 10.33 1.88
N ALA A 26 8.69 11.06 2.99
CA ALA A 26 7.91 12.27 3.26
C ALA A 26 7.76 13.26 2.07
N PRO A 27 8.83 13.64 1.33
CA PRO A 27 8.69 14.54 0.19
C PRO A 27 7.94 13.96 -1.02
N LYS A 28 7.77 12.63 -1.08
CA LYS A 28 7.00 11.91 -2.11
C LYS A 28 5.61 11.50 -1.60
N TRP A 29 5.24 11.95 -0.40
CA TRP A 29 3.92 11.69 0.14
C TRP A 29 2.86 12.45 -0.65
N SER A 30 1.78 11.76 -0.97
CA SER A 30 0.63 12.31 -1.68
C SER A 30 -0.63 11.66 -1.15
N GLU A 31 -1.79 12.27 -1.41
CA GLU A 31 -3.08 11.69 -1.02
C GLU A 31 -3.29 10.29 -1.63
N SER A 32 -2.81 10.08 -2.87
CA SER A 32 -2.89 8.78 -3.53
C SER A 32 -1.96 7.74 -2.90
N ALA A 33 -0.76 8.14 -2.47
CA ALA A 33 0.16 7.30 -1.71
C ALA A 33 -0.43 6.91 -0.35
N HIS A 34 -1.01 7.87 0.38
CA HIS A 34 -1.66 7.63 1.65
C HIS A 34 -2.87 6.69 1.51
N ALA A 35 -3.73 6.92 0.52
CA ALA A 35 -4.87 6.06 0.24
C ALA A 35 -4.45 4.63 -0.14
N PHE A 36 -3.32 4.47 -0.85
CA PHE A 36 -2.76 3.16 -1.15
C PHE A 36 -2.25 2.45 0.12
N LEU A 37 -1.45 3.14 0.95
CA LEU A 37 -0.97 2.60 2.23
C LEU A 37 -2.13 2.19 3.14
N LYS A 38 -3.18 3.00 3.20
CA LYS A 38 -4.38 2.69 3.99
C LYS A 38 -5.06 1.42 3.51
N ARG A 39 -5.21 1.23 2.20
CA ARG A 39 -5.75 -0.03 1.64
C ARG A 39 -4.88 -1.25 1.94
N CYS A 40 -3.55 -1.08 1.96
CA CYS A 40 -2.64 -2.14 2.38
C CYS A 40 -2.82 -2.48 3.87
N ALA A 41 -2.94 -1.47 4.73
CA ALA A 41 -3.19 -1.64 6.16
C ALA A 41 -4.55 -2.33 6.42
N ASP A 42 -5.62 -1.86 5.75
CA ASP A 42 -6.96 -2.45 5.82
C ASP A 42 -6.98 -3.91 5.33
N ALA A 43 -6.09 -4.28 4.41
CA ALA A 43 -5.91 -5.65 3.94
C ALA A 43 -5.04 -6.53 4.88
N GLY A 44 -4.51 -5.97 5.97
CA GLY A 44 -3.69 -6.66 6.97
C GLY A 44 -2.18 -6.60 6.72
N ASN A 45 -1.69 -5.62 5.96
CA ASN A 45 -0.25 -5.43 5.75
C ASN A 45 0.39 -4.70 6.95
N VAL A 46 1.23 -5.42 7.70
CA VAL A 46 1.89 -4.92 8.93
C VAL A 46 2.82 -3.73 8.65
N GLU A 47 3.57 -3.76 7.54
CA GLU A 47 4.48 -2.67 7.16
C GLU A 47 3.71 -1.38 6.84
N ALA A 48 2.53 -1.51 6.25
CA ALA A 48 1.66 -0.38 5.96
C ALA A 48 1.06 0.22 7.25
N CYS A 49 0.62 -0.61 8.20
CA CYS A 49 0.18 -0.14 9.53
C CYS A 49 1.31 0.60 10.26
N PHE A 50 2.52 0.05 10.24
CA PHE A 50 3.71 0.67 10.84
C PHE A 50 4.02 2.03 10.20
N THR A 51 3.95 2.13 8.88
CA THR A 51 4.20 3.37 8.15
C THR A 51 3.14 4.45 8.43
N LEU A 52 1.90 4.04 8.71
CA LEU A 52 0.79 4.95 9.03
C LEU A 52 0.68 5.27 10.52
N GLY A 53 1.37 4.53 11.40
CA GLY A 53 1.23 4.65 12.85
C GLY A 53 -0.13 4.17 13.39
N MET A 54 -0.71 3.16 12.75
CA MET A 54 -1.97 2.52 13.14
C MET A 54 -1.78 1.35 14.11
#